data_AF-S6AH18-F1
#
_entry.id   AF-S6AH18-F1
#
_cell.length_a   1.000
_cell.length_b   1.000
_cell.length_c   1.000
_cell.angle_alpha   90.00
_cell.angle_beta   90.00
_cell.angle_gamma   90.00
#
_symmetry.space_group_name_H-M   'P 1'
#
loop_
_entity.id
_entity.type
_entity.pdbx_description
1 polymer ?
#
loop_
_entity_poly.entity_id
_entity_poly.type
_entity_poly.pdbx_seq_one_letter_code
_entity_poly.pdbx_strand_id
1 'polypeptide(L)' 'MNAFISLVLNWLKPLDNAPVEIRRAKQLIAAIDAGGTPLDSARISRIAEDLGLEVSKKARMEDTIDRIRMALKRY' A
#
# COMPACT_ATOMS: atom_id res chain seq x y z
N MET A 1 -24.60 7.71 4.72
CA MET A 1 -23.58 7.76 3.64
C MET A 1 -22.98 6.37 3.56
N ASN A 2 -23.06 5.66 2.42
CA ASN A 2 -22.55 4.28 2.32
C ASN A 2 -21.02 4.26 2.40
N ALA A 3 -20.44 3.45 3.29
CA ALA A 3 -18.98 3.30 3.45
C ALA A 3 -18.24 2.99 2.14
N PHE A 4 -18.92 2.28 1.22
CA PHE A 4 -18.45 2.01 -0.14
C PHE A 4 -18.18 3.29 -0.96
N ILE A 5 -19.05 4.30 -0.86
CA ILE A 5 -18.90 5.57 -1.59
C ILE A 5 -17.74 6.39 -1.03
N SER A 6 -17.58 6.41 0.30
CA SER A 6 -16.43 7.07 0.94
C SER A 6 -15.09 6.44 0.55
N LEU A 7 -15.08 5.12 0.31
CA LEU A 7 -13.88 4.38 -0.09
C LEU A 7 -13.46 4.73 -1.53
N VAL A 8 -14.42 4.78 -2.45
CA VAL A 8 -14.20 5.18 -3.86
C VAL A 8 -13.75 6.63 -3.95
N LEU A 9 -14.37 7.54 -3.18
CA LEU A 9 -13.97 8.95 -3.16
C LEU A 9 -12.58 9.17 -2.56
N ASN A 10 -12.18 8.36 -1.58
CA ASN A 10 -10.82 8.39 -1.04
C ASN A 10 -9.78 7.89 -2.06
N TRP A 11 -10.15 6.94 -2.94
CA TRP A 11 -9.31 6.45 -4.03
C TRP A 11 -9.02 7.52 -5.10
N LEU A 12 -9.93 8.49 -5.25
CA LEU A 12 -9.81 9.61 -6.19
C LEU A 12 -9.11 10.84 -5.60
N LYS A 13 -8.75 10.84 -4.31
CA LYS A 13 -7.98 11.96 -3.75
C LYS A 13 -6.61 12.03 -4.44
N PRO A 14 -6.20 13.19 -4.97
CA PRO A 14 -4.84 13.36 -5.43
C PRO A 14 -3.93 13.09 -4.23
N LEU A 15 -3.14 12.04 -4.36
CA LEU A 15 -2.11 11.72 -3.39
C LEU A 15 -1.17 12.93 -3.37
N ASP A 16 -0.94 13.48 -2.18
CA ASP A 16 -0.15 14.69 -1.91
C ASP A 16 1.16 14.77 -2.74
N ASN A 17 1.86 15.91 -2.67
CA ASN A 17 3.22 16.09 -3.22
C ASN A 17 4.30 15.16 -2.61
N ALA A 18 3.89 14.05 -1.99
CA ALA A 18 4.72 12.98 -1.51
C ALA A 18 5.54 12.34 -2.65
N PRO A 19 6.71 11.76 -2.30
CA PRO A 19 7.51 10.98 -3.23
C PRO A 19 6.72 9.84 -3.88
N VAL A 20 7.16 9.41 -5.07
CA VAL A 20 6.42 8.45 -5.90
C VAL A 20 6.26 7.09 -5.22
N GLU A 21 7.26 6.67 -4.44
CA GLU A 21 7.30 5.46 -3.64
C GLU A 21 6.21 5.48 -2.54
N ILE A 22 6.08 6.58 -1.81
CA ILE A 22 5.03 6.78 -0.80
C ILE A 22 3.66 6.72 -1.47
N ARG A 23 3.53 7.37 -2.62
CA ARG A 23 2.28 7.40 -3.39
C ARG A 23 1.85 6.00 -3.82
N ARG A 24 2.78 5.20 -4.37
CA ARG A 24 2.52 3.81 -4.78
C ARG A 24 2.14 2.92 -3.60
N ALA A 25 2.83 3.07 -2.48
CA ALA A 25 2.51 2.33 -1.27
C ALA A 25 1.10 2.66 -0.73
N LYS A 26 0.72 3.95 -0.69
CA LYS A 26 -0.64 4.37 -0.31
C LYS A 26 -1.70 3.78 -1.25
N GLN A 27 -1.45 3.76 -2.56
CA GLN A 27 -2.35 3.15 -3.54
C GLN A 27 -2.51 1.65 -3.32
N LEU A 28 -1.41 0.94 -3.07
CA LEU A 28 -1.44 -0.50 -2.78
C LEU A 28 -2.30 -0.80 -1.56
N ILE A 29 -2.06 -0.11 -0.44
CA ILE A 29 -2.82 -0.33 0.80
C ILE A 29 -4.30 0.02 0.60
N ALA A 30 -4.60 1.14 -0.04
CA ALA A 30 -5.97 1.53 -0.33
C ALA A 30 -6.72 0.49 -1.20
N ALA A 31 -6.05 -0.10 -2.19
CA ALA A 31 -6.62 -1.16 -3.00
C ALA A 31 -6.88 -2.45 -2.20
N ILE A 32 -5.97 -2.81 -1.29
CA ILE A 32 -6.13 -3.97 -0.40
C ILE A 32 -7.28 -3.76 0.58
N ASP A 33 -7.34 -2.59 1.21
CA ASP A 33 -8.41 -2.23 2.16
C ASP A 33 -9.78 -2.15 1.47
N ALA A 34 -9.81 -1.94 0.15
CA ALA A 34 -11.02 -2.04 -0.69
C ALA A 34 -11.47 -3.46 -1.00
N GLY A 35 -10.74 -4.48 -0.54
CA GLY A 35 -10.97 -5.89 -0.87
C GLY A 35 -10.29 -6.34 -2.17
N GLY A 36 -9.39 -5.54 -2.73
CA GLY A 36 -8.58 -5.93 -3.88
C GLY A 36 -7.44 -6.86 -3.47
N THR A 37 -7.28 -8.00 -4.14
CA THR A 37 -6.16 -8.91 -3.91
C THR A 37 -5.00 -8.55 -4.85
N PRO A 38 -3.78 -8.36 -4.33
CA PRO A 38 -2.61 -8.17 -5.18
C PRO A 38 -2.40 -9.39 -6.08
N LEU A 39 -2.33 -9.16 -7.39
CA LEU A 39 -2.10 -10.23 -8.37
C LEU A 39 -0.67 -10.76 -8.35
N ASP A 40 0.27 -10.02 -7.77
CA ASP A 40 1.69 -10.33 -7.79
C ASP A 40 2.37 -9.95 -6.46
N SER A 41 2.86 -10.97 -5.74
CA SER A 41 3.63 -10.81 -4.50
C SER A 41 4.97 -10.08 -4.72
N ALA A 42 5.61 -10.24 -5.87
CA ALA A 42 6.88 -9.57 -6.19
C ALA A 42 6.68 -8.05 -6.29
N ARG A 43 5.52 -7.61 -6.79
CA ARG A 43 5.16 -6.18 -6.81
C ARG A 43 5.08 -5.59 -5.40
N ILE A 44 4.53 -6.33 -4.44
CA ILE A 44 4.45 -5.88 -3.03
C ILE A 44 5.86 -5.74 -2.45
N SER A 45 6.70 -6.76 -2.63
CA SER A 45 8.08 -6.73 -2.14
C SER A 45 8.87 -5.56 -2.73
N ARG A 46 8.71 -5.31 -4.04
CA ARG A 46 9.35 -4.16 -4.68
C ARG A 46 8.88 -2.82 -4.13
N ILE A 47 7.58 -2.67 -3.82
CA ILE A 47 7.06 -1.45 -3.18
C ILE A 47 7.63 -1.30 -1.76
N ALA A 48 7.79 -2.41 -1.02
CA ALA A 48 8.43 -2.37 0.29
C ALA A 48 9.92 -1.95 0.18
N GLU A 49 10.65 -2.50 -0.79
CA GLU A 49 12.04 -2.12 -1.08
C GLU A 49 12.15 -0.65 -1.51
N ASP A 50 11.25 -0.16 -2.37
CA ASP A 50 11.16 1.25 -2.79
C ASP A 50 10.90 2.18 -1.58
N LEU A 51 10.24 1.69 -0.52
CA LEU A 51 10.07 2.40 0.76
C LEU A 51 11.29 2.31 1.70
N GLY A 52 12.36 1.63 1.30
CA GLY A 52 13.54 1.37 2.12
C GLY A 52 13.33 0.29 3.18
N LEU A 53 12.32 -0.57 3.03
CA LEU A 53 12.09 -1.70 3.92
C LEU A 53 12.89 -2.92 3.46
N GLU A 54 13.58 -3.56 4.39
CA GLU A 54 14.15 -4.88 4.13
C GLU A 54 13.07 -5.96 4.22
N VAL A 55 12.87 -6.68 3.11
CA VAL A 55 11.91 -7.78 3.00
C VAL A 55 12.62 -9.06 2.57
N SER A 56 12.42 -10.12 3.35
CA SER A 56 12.90 -11.44 2.97
C SER A 56 12.07 -11.98 1.80
N LYS A 57 12.72 -12.64 0.84
CA LYS A 57 12.03 -13.37 -0.24
C LYS A 57 11.10 -14.48 0.26
N LYS A 58 11.26 -14.90 1.52
CA LYS A 58 10.42 -15.90 2.19
C LYS A 58 9.38 -15.28 3.13
N ALA A 59 9.34 -13.95 3.26
CA ALA A 59 8.38 -13.28 4.13
C ALA A 59 6.95 -13.59 3.65
N ARG A 60 6.03 -13.76 4.59
CA ARG A 60 4.62 -13.88 4.22
C ARG A 60 4.16 -12.54 3.67
N MET A 61 3.32 -12.60 2.64
CA MET A 61 2.80 -11.41 1.97
C MET A 61 2.07 -10.47 2.94
N GLU A 62 1.29 -11.03 3.86
CA GLU A 62 0.57 -10.30 4.92
C GLU A 62 1.56 -9.51 5.81
N ASP A 63 2.67 -10.13 6.22
CA ASP A 63 3.70 -9.48 7.04
C ASP A 63 4.31 -8.28 6.29
N THR A 64 4.55 -8.43 4.97
CA THR A 64 5.06 -7.33 4.15
C THR A 64 4.05 -6.19 4.03
N ILE A 65 2.76 -6.50 3.84
CA ILE A 65 1.68 -5.51 3.80
C ILE A 65 1.63 -4.74 5.11
N ASP A 66 1.72 -5.43 6.25
CA ASP A 66 1.70 -4.77 7.56
C ASP A 66 2.94 -3.91 7.80
N ARG A 67 4.12 -4.32 7.33
CA ARG A 67 5.33 -3.47 7.34
C ARG A 67 5.13 -2.20 6.53
N ILE A 68 4.54 -2.30 5.33
CA ILE A 68 4.21 -1.14 4.50
C ILE A 68 3.22 -0.22 5.25
N ARG A 69 2.17 -0.77 5.87
CA ARG A 69 1.23 0.02 6.69
C ARG A 69 1.94 0.75 7.83
N MET A 70 2.86 0.08 8.53
CA MET A 70 3.64 0.69 9.61
C MET A 70 4.58 1.79 9.11
N ALA A 71 5.22 1.58 7.96
CA ALA A 71 6.08 2.59 7.35
C ALA A 71 5.30 3.85 6.98
N LEU A 72 4.12 3.68 6.36
CA LEU A 72 3.24 4.79 5.98
C LEU A 72 2.72 5.62 7.15
N LYS A 73 2.66 5.07 8.38
CA LYS A 73 2.31 5.85 9.58
C LYS A 73 3.39 6.87 9.99
N ARG A 74 4.60 6.78 9.43
CA ARG A 74 5.74 7.67 9.75
C ARG A 74 5.81 8.88 8.80
N TYR A 75 4.99 8.91 7.76
CA TYR A 75 4.93 9.94 6.72
C TYR A 75 3.59 10.67 6.76
#